data_AF-A0A1I3HJE1-F1
#
_entry.id   AF-A0A1I3HJE1-F1
#
_cell.length_a   1.000
_cell.length_b   1.000
_cell.length_c   1.000
_cell.angle_alpha   90.00
_cell.angle_beta   90.00
_cell.angle_gamma   90.00
#
_symmetry.space_group_name_H-M   'P 1'
#
loop_
_entity.id
_entity.type
_entity.pdbx_description
1 polymer ?
#
loop_
_entity_poly.entity_id
_entity_poly.type
_entity_poly.pdbx_seq_one_letter_code
_entity_poly.pdbx_strand_id
1 'polypeptide(L)'
;MKEAINEPIGGAPNEAVCPICGGINACAGSRACWCAGETFPEGIFAFVPPQARGKACICRSCLESFRETGRPLRKETREKESGSCGEPSGAQGGERS
;
A
#
# COMPACT_ATOMS: atom_id res chain seq x y z
N MET A 1 -22.40 19.00 25.59
CA MET A 1 -21.27 18.14 25.98
C MET A 1 -21.10 17.14 24.87
N LYS A 2 -19.94 17.20 24.22
CA LYS A 2 -19.69 16.68 22.88
C LYS A 2 -18.84 15.43 23.05
N GLU A 3 -19.40 14.28 22.76
CA GLU A 3 -18.62 13.11 22.36
C GLU A 3 -19.39 12.46 21.21
N ALA A 4 -19.00 12.86 20.01
CA ALA A 4 -19.32 12.12 18.81
C ALA A 4 -18.71 10.73 18.99
N ILE A 5 -19.55 9.70 18.93
CA ILE A 5 -19.13 8.33 18.66
C ILE A 5 -18.41 8.33 17.31
N ASN A 6 -17.10 8.54 17.35
CA ASN A 6 -16.24 8.37 16.20
C ASN A 6 -16.09 6.86 15.99
N GLU A 7 -16.99 6.33 15.16
CA GLU A 7 -16.92 5.00 14.56
C GLU A 7 -15.46 4.65 14.23
N PRO A 8 -14.92 3.49 14.64
CA PRO A 8 -13.73 2.97 13.99
C PRO A 8 -14.14 2.52 12.58
N ILE A 9 -14.10 3.44 11.62
CA ILE A 9 -14.12 3.08 10.21
C ILE A 9 -12.79 2.38 9.91
N GLY A 10 -12.78 1.05 10.07
CA GLY A 10 -11.72 0.18 9.56
C GLY A 10 -11.19 -0.85 10.55
N GLY A 11 -11.81 -2.03 10.54
CA GLY A 11 -11.21 -3.31 10.96
C GLY A 11 -11.34 -3.62 12.46
N ALA A 12 -12.00 -4.73 12.78
CA ALA A 12 -12.02 -5.29 14.12
C ALA A 12 -10.57 -5.55 14.62
N PRO A 13 -10.32 -5.53 15.95
CA PRO A 13 -8.98 -5.56 16.54
C PRO A 13 -8.10 -6.78 16.19
N ASN A 14 -8.63 -7.76 15.45
CA ASN A 14 -7.95 -8.99 15.05
C ASN A 14 -7.93 -9.23 13.52
N GLU A 15 -8.46 -8.31 12.71
CA GLU A 15 -8.38 -8.40 11.25
C GLU A 15 -7.03 -7.86 10.79
N ALA A 16 -6.02 -8.73 10.79
CA ALA A 16 -4.69 -8.35 10.42
C ALA A 16 -4.65 -7.66 9.03
N VAL A 17 -4.04 -6.48 9.02
CA VAL A 17 -4.07 -5.56 7.90
C VAL A 17 -2.75 -5.68 7.12
N CYS A 18 -2.85 -5.62 5.79
CA CYS A 18 -1.72 -5.54 4.89
C CYS A 18 -1.01 -4.19 5.05
N PRO A 19 0.28 -4.17 5.36
CA PRO A 19 1.02 -2.91 5.58
C PRO A 19 1.26 -2.11 4.30
N ILE A 20 0.96 -2.68 3.11
CA ILE A 20 1.11 -1.99 1.82
C ILE A 20 -0.19 -1.31 1.41
N CYS A 21 -1.31 -2.03 1.48
CA CYS A 21 -2.58 -1.57 0.91
C CYS A 21 -3.64 -1.27 1.97
N GLY A 22 -3.41 -1.51 3.25
CA GLY A 22 -4.42 -1.32 4.29
C GLY A 22 -5.63 -2.26 4.16
N GLY A 23 -5.55 -3.31 3.33
CA GLY A 23 -6.60 -4.33 3.20
C GLY A 23 -6.41 -5.51 4.14
N ILE A 24 -7.42 -6.36 4.28
CA ILE A 24 -7.34 -7.58 5.08
C ILE A 24 -6.26 -8.49 4.47
N ASN A 25 -5.29 -8.91 5.27
CA ASN A 25 -4.26 -9.87 4.85
C ASN A 25 -4.67 -11.35 5.11
N ALA A 26 -5.81 -11.56 5.78
CA ALA A 26 -6.34 -12.86 6.18
C ALA A 26 -5.33 -13.69 7.01
N CYS A 27 -4.55 -13.02 7.86
CA CYS A 27 -3.41 -13.60 8.53
C CYS A 27 -3.10 -12.98 9.90
N ALA A 28 -3.39 -13.69 10.99
CA ALA A 28 -3.13 -13.21 12.36
C ALA A 28 -1.64 -13.12 12.77
N GLY A 29 -0.68 -13.20 11.84
CA GLY A 29 0.75 -13.09 12.14
C GLY A 29 1.35 -14.30 12.86
N SER A 30 0.68 -15.45 12.85
CA SER A 30 1.18 -16.69 13.46
C SER A 30 2.00 -17.53 12.47
N ARG A 31 2.85 -18.44 12.98
CA ARG A 31 3.61 -19.40 12.15
C ARG A 31 2.73 -20.37 11.37
N ALA A 32 1.46 -20.52 11.77
CA ALA A 32 0.47 -21.33 11.05
C ALA A 32 -0.23 -20.57 9.93
N CYS A 33 0.06 -19.27 9.77
CA CYS A 33 -0.51 -18.48 8.71
C CYS A 33 0.10 -18.83 7.34
N TRP A 34 -0.72 -18.73 6.28
CA TRP A 34 -0.31 -18.97 4.90
C TRP A 34 0.95 -18.18 4.48
N CYS A 35 1.14 -16.95 4.98
CA CYS A 35 2.31 -16.14 4.63
C CYS A 35 3.62 -16.74 5.15
N ALA A 36 3.60 -17.60 6.17
CA ALA A 36 4.81 -18.25 6.66
C ALA A 36 5.34 -19.33 5.70
N GLY A 37 4.48 -19.89 4.85
CA GLY A 37 4.83 -20.89 3.83
C GLY A 37 5.03 -20.32 2.42
N GLU A 38 4.84 -19.01 2.24
CA GLU A 38 4.90 -18.36 0.94
C GLU A 38 6.23 -17.63 0.74
N THR A 39 6.71 -17.56 -0.50
CA THR A 39 7.96 -16.85 -0.83
C THR A 39 7.65 -15.43 -1.30
N PHE A 40 8.26 -14.44 -0.65
CA PHE A 40 8.11 -13.03 -0.98
C PHE A 40 9.34 -12.51 -1.74
N PRO A 41 9.19 -11.94 -2.94
CA PRO A 41 10.31 -11.33 -3.66
C PRO A 41 10.90 -10.15 -2.87
N GLU A 42 12.23 -10.03 -2.79
CA GLU A 42 12.89 -9.02 -1.94
C GLU A 42 12.42 -7.58 -2.21
N GLY A 43 12.13 -7.26 -3.48
CA GLY A 43 11.65 -5.94 -3.89
C GLY A 43 10.31 -5.53 -3.27
N ILE A 44 9.46 -6.47 -2.85
CA ILE A 44 8.16 -6.14 -2.25
C ILE A 44 8.30 -5.50 -0.87
N PHE A 45 9.38 -5.80 -0.14
CA PHE A 45 9.64 -5.25 1.19
C PHE A 45 10.04 -3.77 1.17
N ALA A 46 10.46 -3.25 0.01
CA ALA A 46 10.67 -1.81 -0.19
C ALA A 46 9.37 -1.01 0.00
N PHE A 47 8.21 -1.63 -0.24
CA PHE A 47 6.89 -1.01 -0.06
C PHE A 47 6.34 -1.18 1.36
N VAL A 48 7.00 -1.96 2.22
CA VAL A 48 6.58 -2.18 3.60
C VAL A 48 7.26 -1.13 4.49
N PRO A 49 6.51 -0.34 5.27
CA PRO A 49 7.06 0.60 6.24
C PRO A 49 7.98 -0.12 7.23
N PRO A 50 9.14 0.48 7.62
CA PRO A 50 10.10 -0.18 8.49
C PRO A 50 9.50 -0.59 9.84
N GLN A 51 8.51 0.15 10.35
CA GLN A 51 7.84 -0.20 11.60
C GLN A 51 6.97 -1.46 11.52
N ALA A 52 6.53 -1.84 10.31
CA ALA A 52 5.66 -2.99 10.04
C ALA A 52 6.42 -4.23 9.51
N ARG A 53 7.70 -4.08 9.12
CA ARG A 53 8.52 -5.20 8.64
C ARG A 53 8.67 -6.25 9.73
N GLY A 54 8.38 -7.51 9.39
CA GLY A 54 8.42 -8.64 10.31
C GLY A 54 7.30 -8.67 11.36
N LYS A 55 6.36 -7.72 11.34
CA LYS A 55 5.23 -7.67 12.29
C LYS A 55 3.88 -7.98 11.64
N ALA A 56 3.72 -7.66 10.36
CA ALA A 56 2.48 -7.89 9.62
C ALA A 56 2.77 -8.56 8.27
N CYS A 57 1.90 -9.48 7.86
CA CYS A 57 1.99 -10.13 6.56
C CYS A 57 1.38 -9.27 5.44
N ILE A 58 2.04 -9.32 4.27
CA ILE A 58 1.55 -8.73 3.03
C ILE A 58 0.38 -9.59 2.53
N CYS A 59 -0.73 -8.98 2.11
CA CYS A 59 -1.87 -9.75 1.61
C CYS A 59 -1.56 -10.42 0.27
N ARG A 60 -2.29 -11.51 -0.01
CA ARG A 60 -2.12 -12.30 -1.25
C ARG A 60 -2.26 -11.46 -2.50
N SER A 61 -3.24 -10.56 -2.55
CA SER A 61 -3.43 -9.66 -3.69
C SER A 61 -2.24 -8.73 -3.94
N CYS A 62 -1.60 -8.20 -2.89
CA CYS A 62 -0.39 -7.38 -3.07
C CYS A 62 0.80 -8.21 -3.56
N LEU A 63 0.93 -9.44 -3.07
CA LEU A 63 1.96 -10.37 -3.51
C LEU A 63 1.76 -10.77 -4.97
N GLU A 64 0.54 -11.15 -5.37
CA GLU A 64 0.18 -11.55 -6.73
C GLU A 64 0.39 -10.39 -7.71
N SER A 65 -0.12 -9.19 -7.41
CA SER A 65 0.11 -8.02 -8.27
C SER A 65 1.59 -7.65 -8.39
N PHE A 66 2.37 -7.82 -7.33
CA PHE A 66 3.82 -7.61 -7.41
C PHE A 66 4.50 -8.64 -8.32
N ARG A 67 4.07 -9.91 -8.29
CA ARG A 67 4.61 -10.96 -9.17
C ARG A 67 4.25 -10.71 -10.63
N GLU A 68 3.08 -10.16 -10.90
CA GLU A 68 2.60 -9.88 -12.26
C GLU A 68 3.18 -8.58 -12.84
N THR A 69 3.27 -7.52 -12.04
CA THR A 69 3.53 -6.15 -12.53
C THR A 69 4.79 -5.50 -11.94
N GLY A 70 5.44 -6.15 -10.97
CA GLY A 70 6.54 -5.55 -10.20
C GLY A 70 6.10 -4.45 -9.22
N ARG A 71 4.79 -4.27 -9.01
CA ARG A 71 4.23 -3.26 -8.09
C ARG A 71 3.06 -3.85 -7.28
N PRO A 72 2.99 -3.62 -5.96
CA PRO A 72 1.86 -4.10 -5.17
C PRO A 72 0.64 -3.17 -5.32
N LEU A 73 -0.56 -3.68 -4.99
CA LEU A 73 -1.79 -2.89 -5.01
C LEU A 73 -1.70 -1.72 -4.03
N ARG A 74 -1.70 -0.48 -4.53
CA ARG A 74 -1.90 0.72 -3.69
C ARG A 74 -3.40 0.94 -3.56
N LYS A 75 -3.94 0.93 -2.33
CA LYS A 75 -5.25 1.53 -2.12
C LYS A 75 -5.02 3.03 -2.18
N GLU A 76 -5.39 3.63 -3.30
CA GLU A 76 -5.58 5.07 -3.37
C GLU A 76 -6.61 5.44 -2.30
N THR A 77 -6.14 5.92 -1.15
CA THR A 77 -6.97 6.76 -0.30
C THR A 77 -7.47 7.85 -1.23
N ARG A 78 -8.79 7.95 -1.39
CA ARG A 78 -9.51 8.90 -2.24
C ARG A 78 -9.14 10.34 -1.88
N GLU A 79 -7.95 10.76 -2.24
CA GLU A 79 -7.43 12.12 -2.17
C GLU A 79 -6.48 12.29 -3.34
N LYS A 80 -7.09 12.60 -4.48
CA LYS A 80 -6.53 13.33 -5.61
C LYS A 80 -5.28 12.72 -6.23
N GLU A 81 -5.51 12.07 -7.38
CA GLU A 81 -4.72 12.36 -8.57
C GLU A 81 -4.58 13.89 -8.72
N SER A 82 -3.45 14.42 -8.28
CA SER A 82 -2.85 15.63 -8.80
C SER A 82 -1.40 15.29 -9.14
N GLY A 83 -1.21 14.13 -9.77
CA GLY A 83 -0.11 13.90 -10.68
C GLY A 83 -0.45 14.60 -11.98
N SER A 84 -0.24 15.93 -12.02
CA SER A 84 0.15 16.55 -13.27
C SER A 84 1.38 15.78 -13.74
N CYS A 85 1.26 15.11 -14.88
CA CYS A 85 2.42 14.76 -15.68
C CYS A 85 3.15 16.08 -15.90
N GLY A 86 4.19 16.34 -15.12
CA GLY A 86 5.19 17.33 -15.47
C GLY A 86 5.83 16.84 -16.75
N GLU A 87 5.31 17.30 -17.89
CA GLU A 87 5.96 17.19 -19.18
C GLU A 87 7.31 17.89 -19.09
N PRO A 88 8.43 17.21 -19.35
CA PRO A 88 9.68 17.88 -19.63
C PRO A 88 9.79 17.98 -21.15
N SER A 89 9.39 19.11 -21.76
CA SER A 89 9.88 19.51 -23.10
C SER A 89 9.42 20.89 -23.53
N GLY A 90 10.38 21.75 -23.89
CA GLY A 90 10.15 22.85 -24.81
C GLY A 90 10.52 24.24 -24.30
N ALA A 91 11.82 24.52 -24.20
CA ALA A 91 12.31 25.89 -24.28
C ALA A 91 11.83 26.51 -25.60
N GLN A 92 11.12 27.64 -25.55
CA GLN A 92 10.93 28.52 -26.70
C GLN A 92 11.37 29.93 -26.28
N GLY A 93 12.62 30.24 -26.59
CA GLY A 93 13.06 31.62 -26.80
C GLY A 93 12.50 32.12 -28.13
N GLY A 94 12.07 33.39 -28.15
CA GLY A 94 11.47 34.01 -29.32
C GLY A 94 10.93 35.40 -29.01
N GLU A 95 11.83 36.31 -28.66
CA GLU A 95 11.60 37.75 -28.78
C GLU A 95 11.23 38.09 -30.23
N ARG A 96 10.15 38.86 -30.43
CA ARG A 96 9.84 39.46 -31.72
C ARG A 96 9.55 40.94 -31.50
N SER A 97 10.26 41.73 -32.31
CA SER A 97 10.36 43.19 -32.38
C SER A 97 9.04 43.96 -32.32
#